data_AF-A0A973G693-F1
#
_entry.id   AF-A0A973G693-F1
#
_cell.length_a   1.000
_cell.length_b   1.000
_cell.length_c   1.000
_cell.angle_alpha   90.00
_cell.angle_beta   90.00
_cell.angle_gamma   90.00
#
_symmetry.space_group_name_H-M   'P 1'
#
loop_
_entity.id
_entity.type
_entity.pdbx_description
1 polymer ?
#
loop_
_entity_poly.entity_id
_entity_poly.type
_entity_poly.pdbx_seq_one_letter_code
_entity_poly.pdbx_strand_id
1 'polypeptide(L)' 'ACAMLAALRATGELKLHVNAALNVGCDPQKLAEVFFQVATYAGMPAVNEALEVYRDVLKERGEWPIK' A
#
# COMPACT_ATOMS: atom_id res chain seq x y z
N ALA A 1 -2.74 -9.26 4.28
CA ALA A 1 -2.93 -9.25 2.82
C ALA A 1 -1.98 -8.26 2.13
N CYS A 2 -2.07 -6.95 2.40
CA CYS A 2 -1.32 -5.90 1.70
C CYS A 2 0.20 -6.15 1.59
N ALA A 3 0.87 -6.56 2.67
CA ALA A 3 2.31 -6.85 2.66
C ALA A 3 2.69 -7.97 1.68
N MET A 4 1.91 -9.05 1.64
CA MET A 4 2.16 -10.18 0.73
C MET A 4 1.86 -9.82 -0.72
N LEU A 5 0.79 -9.07 -0.96
CA LEU A 5 0.46 -8.62 -2.32
C LEU A 5 1.50 -7.61 -2.84
N ALA A 6 2.04 -6.75 -1.98
CA ALA A 6 3.17 -5.88 -2.28
C ALA A 6 4.43 -6.70 -2.62
N ALA A 7 4.78 -7.68 -1.79
CA ALA A 7 5.93 -8.55 -2.05
C ALA A 7 5.81 -9.37 -3.35
N LEU A 8 4.58 -9.82 -3.68
CA LEU A 8 4.26 -10.52 -4.93
C LEU A 8 4.10 -9.59 -6.14
N ARG A 9 4.15 -8.26 -5.95
CA ARG A 9 3.92 -7.24 -6.99
C ARG A 9 2.56 -7.42 -7.69
N ALA A 10 1.58 -7.94 -6.96
CA ALA A 10 0.21 -8.15 -7.43
C ALA A 10 -0.58 -6.83 -7.34
N THR A 11 -0.18 -5.82 -8.10
CA THR A 11 -0.63 -4.42 -7.96
C THR A 11 -2.14 -4.22 -8.09
N GLY A 12 -2.82 -4.98 -8.96
CA GLY A 12 -4.28 -4.95 -9.10
C GLY A 12 -5.01 -5.40 -7.82
N GLU A 13 -4.61 -6.55 -7.27
CA GLU A 13 -5.15 -7.07 -6.01
C GLU A 13 -4.76 -6.19 -4.82
N LEU A 14 -3.55 -5.63 -4.85
CA LEU A 14 -3.06 -4.69 -3.83
C LEU A 14 -3.96 -3.45 -3.77
N LYS A 15 -4.33 -2.87 -4.91
CA LYS A 15 -5.25 -1.71 -4.97
C LYS A 15 -6.57 -1.98 -4.28
N LEU A 16 -7.15 -3.15 -4.51
CA LEU A 16 -8.40 -3.58 -3.87
C LEU A 16 -8.22 -3.75 -2.35
N HIS A 17 -7.14 -4.39 -1.91
CA HIS A 17 -6.88 -4.63 -0.49
C HIS A 17 -6.47 -3.39 0.29
N VAL A 18 -5.80 -2.41 -0.36
CA VAL A 18 -5.53 -1.10 0.24
C VAL A 18 -6.84 -0.37 0.51
N ASN A 19 -7.75 -0.32 -0.46
CA ASN A 19 -9.07 0.26 -0.27
C ASN A 19 -9.83 -0.42 0.87
N ALA A 20 -9.84 -1.75 0.89
CA ALA A 20 -10.48 -2.52 1.96
C ALA A 20 -9.84 -2.24 3.33
N ALA A 21 -8.51 -2.17 3.42
CA ALA A 21 -7.80 -1.87 4.66
C ALA A 21 -8.17 -0.50 5.20
N LEU A 22 -8.19 0.53 4.35
CA LEU A 22 -8.59 1.88 4.75
C LEU A 22 -10.09 1.95 5.13
N ASN A 23 -10.96 1.19 4.47
CA ASN A 23 -12.39 1.14 4.81
C ASN A 23 -12.67 0.54 6.19
N VAL A 24 -11.84 -0.40 6.66
CA VAL A 24 -11.95 -0.96 8.02
C VAL A 24 -11.23 -0.11 9.07
N GLY A 25 -10.79 1.10 8.71
CA GLY A 25 -10.14 2.04 9.63
C GLY A 25 -8.68 1.75 9.89
N CYS A 26 -7.98 1.05 8.99
CA CYS A 26 -6.53 0.91 9.10
C CYS A 26 -5.87 2.29 8.97
N ASP A 27 -4.93 2.56 9.87
CA ASP A 27 -4.14 3.79 9.87
C ASP A 27 -3.31 3.90 8.58
N PRO A 28 -3.53 4.93 7.75
CA PRO A 28 -2.79 5.15 6.52
C PRO A 28 -1.26 5.21 6.74
N GLN A 29 -0.80 5.81 7.84
CA GLN A 29 0.63 5.91 8.12
C GLN A 29 1.23 4.51 8.36
N LYS A 30 0.55 3.67 9.16
CA LYS A 30 0.98 2.29 9.40
C LYS A 30 0.98 1.45 8.13
N LEU A 31 0.03 1.68 7.22
CA LEU A 31 -0.01 0.95 5.96
C LEU A 31 1.19 1.29 5.07
N ALA A 32 1.63 2.55 5.06
CA ALA A 32 2.87 2.95 4.38
C ALA A 32 4.11 2.29 4.99
N GLU A 33 4.22 2.26 6.32
CA GLU A 33 5.31 1.57 7.04
C GLU A 33 5.37 0.08 6.72
N VAL A 34 4.22 -0.59 6.56
CA VAL A 34 4.17 -1.99 6.13
C VAL A 34 4.80 -2.17 4.74
N PHE A 35 4.61 -1.22 3.81
CA PHE A 35 5.27 -1.29 2.50
C PHE A 35 6.76 -1.01 2.60
N PHE A 36 7.22 -0.09 3.46
CA PHE A 36 8.66 0.08 3.70
C PHE A 36 9.31 -1.18 4.27
N GLN A 37 8.63 -1.90 5.17
CA GLN A 37 9.11 -3.17 5.71
C GLN A 37 9.27 -4.26 4.63
N VAL A 38 8.54 -4.17 3.52
CA VAL A 38 8.71 -5.10 2.39
C VAL A 38 10.10 -4.96 1.74
N ALA A 39 10.80 -3.84 1.90
CA ALA A 39 12.14 -3.63 1.34
C ALA A 39 13.13 -4.72 1.73
N THR A 40 13.09 -5.18 2.98
CA THR A 40 14.01 -6.22 3.48
C THR A 40 13.72 -7.61 2.92
N TYR A 41 12.50 -7.87 2.45
CA TYR A 41 12.05 -9.20 2.02
C TYR A 41 11.90 -9.33 0.51
N ALA A 42 11.53 -8.25 -0.19
CA ALA A 42 11.28 -8.25 -1.64
C ALA A 42 11.99 -7.11 -2.39
N GLY A 43 12.79 -6.29 -1.69
CA GLY A 43 13.58 -5.20 -2.26
C GLY A 43 12.80 -3.90 -2.47
N MET A 44 13.55 -2.80 -2.61
CA MET A 44 13.00 -1.46 -2.88
C MET A 44 12.10 -1.36 -4.13
N PRO A 45 12.32 -2.11 -5.23
CA PRO A 45 11.41 -2.06 -6.37
C PRO A 45 9.97 -2.46 -6.05
N ALA A 46 9.77 -3.49 -5.21
CA ALA A 46 8.43 -3.90 -4.76
C ALA A 46 7.78 -2.84 -3.85
N VAL A 47 8.58 -2.17 -3.02
CA VAL A 47 8.12 -1.06 -2.17
C VAL A 47 7.64 0.12 -3.01
N ASN A 48 8.41 0.51 -4.03
CA ASN A 48 8.06 1.64 -4.89
C ASN A 48 6.73 1.42 -5.61
N GLU A 49 6.53 0.23 -6.19
CA GLU A 49 5.26 -0.13 -6.84
C GLU A 49 4.10 -0.15 -5.86
N ALA A 50 4.31 -0.69 -4.65
CA ALA A 50 3.28 -0.70 -3.62
C ALA A 50 2.90 0.71 -3.14
N LEU A 51 3.88 1.59 -2.94
CA LEU A 51 3.67 2.99 -2.56
C LEU A 51 3.01 3.80 -3.67
N GLU A 52 3.27 3.50 -4.94
CA GLU A 52 2.58 4.09 -6.08
C GLU A 52 1.10 3.71 -6.08
N VAL A 53 0.78 2.41 -5.99
CA VAL A 53 -0.60 1.91 -5.87
C VAL A 53 -1.31 2.52 -4.67
N TYR A 54 -0.62 2.56 -3.52
CA TYR A 54 -1.16 3.14 -2.29
C TYR A 54 -1.48 4.63 -2.44
N ARG A 55 -0.56 5.40 -3.04
CA ARG A 55 -0.76 6.83 -3.33
C ARG A 55 -1.95 7.04 -4.27
N ASP A 56 -2.09 6.23 -5.31
CA ASP A 56 -3.20 6.35 -6.25
C ASP A 56 -4.54 6.08 -5.58
N VAL A 57 -4.62 5.07 -4.71
CA VAL A 57 -5.83 4.84 -3.90
C VAL A 57 -6.17 6.04 -3.02
N LEU A 58 -5.18 6.63 -2.33
CA LEU A 58 -5.43 7.81 -1.50
C LEU A 58 -5.88 9.02 -2.33
N LYS A 59 -5.33 9.22 -3.53
CA LYS A 59 -5.77 10.28 -4.44
C LYS A 59 -7.21 10.06 -4.89
N GLU A 60 -7.57 8.82 -5.28
CA GLU A 60 -8.93 8.46 -5.69
C GLU A 60 -9.95 8.67 -4.56
N ARG A 61 -9.53 8.46 -3.30
CA ARG A 61 -10.34 8.68 -2.10
C ARG A 61 -10.38 10.15 -1.64
N GLY A 62 -9.57 11.03 -2.21
CA GLY A 62 -9.42 12.41 -1.72
C GLY A 62 -8.71 12.52 -0.36
N GLU A 63 -7.94 11.50 0.03
CA GLU A 63 -7.23 11.37 1.30
C GLU A 63 -5.71 11.64 1.17
N TRP A 64 -5.25 12.07 -0.01
CA TRP A 64 -3.86 12.46 -0.26
C TRP A 64 -3.66 13.99 -0.19
N PRO A 65 -2.59 14.52 0.44
CA PRO A 65 -1.55 13.80 1.19
C PRO A 65 -2.05 13.34 2.56
N ILE A 66 -1.41 12.29 3.09
CA ILE A 66 -1.66 11.80 4.44
C ILE A 66 -1.30 12.92 5.42
N LYS A 67 -2.19 13.23 6.35
CA LYS A 67 -1.96 14.23 7.41
C LYS A 67 -1.09 13.67 8.53
#